data_AF-A0A239C4X7-F1
#
_entry.id   AF-A0A239C4X7-F1
#
_cell.length_a   1.000
_cell.length_b   1.000
_cell.length_c   1.000
_cell.angle_alpha   90.00
_cell.angle_beta   90.00
_cell.angle_gamma   90.00
#
_symmetry.space_group_name_H-M   'P 1'
#
loop_
_entity.id
_entity.type
_entity.pdbx_description
1 polymer ?
#
loop_
_entity_poly.entity_id
_entity_poly.type
_entity_poly.pdbx_seq_one_letter_code
_entity_poly.pdbx_strand_id
1 'polypeptide(L)'
;MYVCICNAVTEDDVHGCMASGCTTAKAVKAACGFKPGCGLCTKRIHTMVSEYRASATLADALAGGPHALAAVPDAPLAGPPLPEPAQVMRETAGSGPASSTAA
;
A
#
# COMPACT_ATOMS: atom_id res chain seq x y z
N MET A 1 13.65 -13.73 16.32
CA MET A 1 14.93 -14.28 16.85
C MET A 1 16.06 -14.11 15.82
N TYR A 2 17.34 -14.36 16.16
CA TYR A 2 18.41 -14.38 15.13
C TYR A 2 18.34 -15.66 14.29
N VAL A 3 18.31 -15.50 12.96
CA VAL A 3 18.44 -16.60 12.00
C VAL A 3 19.91 -16.87 11.67
N CYS A 4 20.71 -15.81 11.54
CA CYS A 4 22.14 -15.90 11.31
C CYS A 4 22.92 -14.98 12.26
N ILE A 5 23.69 -15.57 13.17
CA ILE A 5 24.53 -14.80 14.09
C ILE A 5 25.73 -14.16 13.40
N CYS A 6 26.35 -14.82 12.41
CA CYS A 6 27.53 -14.30 11.71
C CYS A 6 27.26 -13.00 10.95
N ASN A 7 26.04 -12.87 10.41
CA ASN A 7 25.63 -11.72 9.61
C ASN A 7 24.65 -10.80 10.37
N ALA A 8 24.39 -11.07 11.65
CA ALA A 8 23.42 -10.34 12.48
C ALA A 8 22.03 -10.21 11.82
N VAL A 9 21.53 -11.31 11.24
CA VAL A 9 20.23 -11.32 10.55
C VAL A 9 19.17 -11.97 11.44
N THR A 10 18.07 -11.26 11.64
CA THR A 10 16.92 -11.66 12.42
C THR A 10 15.85 -12.35 11.57
N GLU A 11 14.88 -12.98 12.23
CA GLU A 11 13.70 -13.54 11.57
C GLU A 11 12.87 -12.43 10.90
N ASP A 12 12.77 -11.27 11.54
CA ASP A 12 12.04 -10.12 10.99
C ASP A 12 12.68 -9.61 9.70
N ASP A 13 14.02 -9.57 9.62
CA ASP A 13 14.72 -9.23 8.38
C ASP A 13 14.38 -10.21 7.24
N VAL A 14 14.34 -11.51 7.56
CA VAL A 14 14.01 -12.57 6.59
C VAL A 14 12.56 -12.47 6.14
N HIS A 15 11.63 -12.24 7.07
CA HIS A 15 10.21 -12.03 6.76
C HIS A 15 9.99 -10.77 5.93
N GLY A 16 10.68 -9.67 6.26
CA GLY A 16 10.65 -8.43 5.48
C GLY A 16 11.12 -8.65 4.04
N CYS A 17 12.18 -9.42 3.83
CA CYS A 17 12.65 -9.78 2.49
C CYS A 17 11.62 -10.62 1.71
N MET A 18 10.92 -11.55 2.37
CA MET A 18 9.88 -12.36 1.72
C MET A 18 8.64 -11.52 1.39
N ALA A 19 8.25 -10.60 2.27
CA ALA A 19 7.20 -9.64 2.03
C ALA A 19 7.54 -8.69 0.86
N SER A 20 8.82 -8.36 0.68
CA SER A 20 9.31 -7.60 -0.48
C SER A 20 9.47 -8.44 -1.75
N GLY A 21 9.05 -9.70 -1.75
CA GLY A 21 9.01 -10.56 -2.93
C GLY A 21 10.14 -11.60 -3.05
N CYS A 22 11.00 -11.78 -2.04
CA CYS A 22 11.98 -12.86 -2.08
C CYS A 22 11.30 -14.23 -1.95
N THR A 23 11.45 -15.08 -2.97
CA THR A 23 10.83 -16.42 -3.00
C THR A 23 11.82 -17.57 -2.81
N THR A 24 13.11 -17.27 -2.63
CA THR A 24 14.16 -18.29 -2.47
C THR A 24 15.14 -17.91 -1.35
N ALA A 25 15.73 -18.91 -0.70
CA ALA A 25 16.77 -18.70 0.31
C ALA A 25 17.98 -17.93 -0.24
N LYS A 26 18.31 -18.10 -1.53
CA LYS A 26 19.36 -17.34 -2.20
C LYS A 26 19.00 -15.86 -2.32
N ALA A 27 17.76 -15.55 -2.72
CA ALA A 27 17.28 -14.18 -2.81
C ALA A 27 17.29 -13.50 -1.44
N VAL A 28 16.81 -14.19 -0.39
CA VAL A 28 16.87 -13.70 0.99
C VAL A 28 18.32 -13.38 1.40
N LYS A 29 19.25 -14.32 1.19
CA LYS A 29 20.67 -14.11 1.55
C LYS A 29 21.28 -12.91 0.81
N ALA A 30 20.94 -12.73 -0.46
CA ALA A 30 21.40 -11.60 -1.25
C ALA A 30 20.80 -10.27 -0.76
N ALA A 31 19.48 -10.23 -0.51
CA ALA A 31 18.77 -9.05 -0.02
C ALA A 31 19.28 -8.61 1.38
N CYS A 32 19.56 -9.56 2.26
CA CYS A 32 20.13 -9.30 3.59
C CYS A 32 21.64 -9.01 3.57
N GLY A 33 22.32 -9.02 2.41
CA GLY A 33 23.74 -8.69 2.31
C GLY A 33 24.69 -9.70 2.97
N PHE A 34 24.37 -11.00 2.90
CA PHE A 34 25.19 -12.04 3.54
C PHE A 34 26.64 -12.03 3.05
N LYS A 35 27.55 -12.14 4.01
CA LYS A 35 28.96 -12.45 3.81
C LYS A 35 29.21 -13.93 4.13
N PRO A 36 30.32 -14.53 3.62
CA PRO A 36 30.72 -15.89 3.98
C PRO A 36 30.77 -16.10 5.50
N GLY A 37 30.36 -17.28 5.97
CA GLY A 37 30.29 -17.61 7.40
C GLY A 37 30.06 -19.10 7.63
N CYS A 38 29.65 -19.48 8.84
CA CYS A 38 29.54 -20.90 9.23
C CYS A 38 28.44 -21.70 8.53
N GLY A 39 27.46 -21.03 7.92
CA GLY A 39 26.42 -21.67 7.11
C GLY A 39 25.27 -22.35 7.87
N LEU A 40 25.31 -22.46 9.21
CA LEU A 40 24.28 -23.14 10.02
C LEU A 40 22.85 -22.61 9.78
N CYS A 41 22.73 -21.31 9.50
CA CYS A 41 21.46 -20.66 9.18
C CYS A 41 20.78 -21.17 7.89
N THR A 42 21.52 -21.84 7.01
CA THR A 42 21.03 -22.16 5.65
C THR A 42 19.78 -23.02 5.68
N LYS A 43 19.78 -24.11 6.46
CA LYS A 43 18.62 -25.01 6.55
C LYS A 43 17.40 -24.27 7.11
N ARG A 44 17.59 -23.44 8.15
CA ARG A 44 16.53 -22.62 8.73
C ARG A 44 15.92 -21.65 7.72
N ILE A 45 16.75 -20.94 6.95
CA ILE A 45 16.26 -20.01 5.91
C ILE A 45 15.46 -20.77 4.85
N HIS A 46 15.93 -21.95 4.40
CA HIS A 46 15.18 -22.78 3.47
C HIS A 46 13.80 -23.19 4.03
N THR A 47 13.75 -23.61 5.29
CA THR A 47 12.50 -23.93 5.98
C THR A 47 11.57 -22.73 6.03
N MET A 48 12.03 -21.57 6.48
CA MET A 48 11.22 -20.35 6.56
C MET A 48 10.64 -19.94 5.21
N VAL A 49 11.44 -20.00 4.14
CA VAL A 49 10.96 -19.69 2.78
C VAL A 49 9.95 -20.72 2.30
N SER A 50 10.15 -22.01 2.60
CA SER A 50 9.18 -23.05 2.23
C SER A 50 7.85 -22.91 2.97
N GLU A 51 7.91 -22.59 4.26
CA GLU A 51 6.74 -22.36 5.11
C GLU A 51 5.97 -21.13 4.65
N TYR A 52 6.67 -20.03 4.35
CA TYR A 52 6.06 -18.79 3.83
C TYR A 52 5.33 -19.02 2.51
N ARG A 53 5.91 -19.80 1.60
CA ARG A 53 5.26 -20.12 0.33
C ARG A 53 4.06 -21.05 0.53
N ALA A 54 4.19 -22.04 1.41
CA ALA A 54 3.09 -22.94 1.72
C ALA A 54 1.92 -22.18 2.36
N SER A 55 2.19 -21.27 3.31
CA SER A 55 1.16 -20.46 3.94
C SER A 55 0.50 -19.51 2.96
N ALA A 56 1.25 -18.89 2.05
CA ALA A 56 0.70 -18.05 0.98
C ALA A 56 -0.26 -18.84 0.08
N THR A 57 0.16 -20.02 -0.40
CA THR A 57 -0.70 -20.89 -1.22
C THR A 57 -1.97 -21.32 -0.47
N LEU A 58 -1.85 -21.65 0.82
CA LEU A 58 -3.02 -22.02 1.64
C LEU A 58 -3.97 -20.83 1.80
N ALA A 59 -3.44 -19.63 2.04
CA ALA A 59 -4.23 -18.41 2.15
C ALA A 59 -4.99 -18.11 0.85
N ASP A 60 -4.33 -18.23 -0.30
CA ASP A 60 -4.97 -18.07 -1.61
C ASP A 60 -6.10 -19.10 -1.80
N ALA A 61 -5.88 -20.36 -1.45
CA ALA A 61 -6.90 -21.40 -1.55
C ALA A 61 -8.13 -21.10 -0.68
N LEU A 62 -7.91 -20.61 0.55
CA LEU A 62 -8.97 -20.19 1.47
C LEU A 62 -9.73 -18.95 0.96
N ALA A 63 -9.03 -18.04 0.28
CA ALA A 63 -9.59 -16.81 -0.26
C ALA A 63 -10.33 -16.98 -1.59
N GLY A 64 -10.37 -18.20 -2.16
CA GLY A 64 -11.04 -18.48 -3.44
C GLY A 64 -10.14 -18.33 -4.67
N GLY A 65 -8.83 -18.25 -4.50
CA GLY A 65 -7.83 -18.12 -5.54
C GLY A 65 -6.79 -17.04 -5.20
N PRO A 66 -5.73 -16.90 -6.03
CA PRO A 66 -4.76 -15.82 -5.89
C PRO A 66 -5.44 -14.50 -6.28
N HIS A 67 -6.22 -13.94 -5.35
CA HIS A 67 -6.74 -12.62 -5.47
C HIS A 67 -5.59 -11.66 -5.18
N ALA A 68 -5.15 -10.94 -6.22
CA ALA A 68 -4.35 -9.76 -6.01
C ALA A 68 -5.14 -8.84 -5.08
N LEU A 69 -4.75 -8.81 -3.82
CA LEU A 69 -5.22 -7.82 -2.85
C LEU A 69 -4.68 -6.48 -3.33
N ALA A 70 -5.36 -5.88 -4.30
CA ALA A 70 -5.15 -4.51 -4.68
C ALA A 70 -5.42 -3.68 -3.42
N ALA A 71 -4.40 -2.99 -2.93
CA ALA A 71 -4.58 -1.98 -1.91
C ALA A 71 -5.71 -1.05 -2.38
N VAL A 72 -6.77 -0.93 -1.58
CA VAL A 72 -7.68 0.19 -1.74
C VAL A 72 -6.84 1.45 -1.61
N PRO A 73 -6.76 2.32 -2.63
CA PRO A 73 -6.12 3.61 -2.43
C PRO A 73 -6.84 4.30 -1.27
N ASP A 74 -6.08 4.95 -0.40
CA ASP A 74 -6.60 5.86 0.63
C ASP A 74 -7.27 7.04 -0.10
N ALA A 75 -8.49 6.80 -0.58
CA ALA A 75 -9.35 7.86 -1.03
C ALA A 75 -9.80 8.57 0.25
N PRO A 76 -9.53 9.88 0.39
CA PRO A 76 -10.14 10.65 1.46
C PRO A 76 -11.65 10.39 1.39
N LEU A 77 -12.25 10.05 2.52
CA LEU A 77 -13.70 9.95 2.66
C LEU A 77 -14.31 11.33 2.37
N ALA A 78 -14.44 11.67 1.10
CA ALA A 78 -15.22 12.79 0.63
C ALA A 78 -16.68 12.38 0.79
N GLY A 79 -17.31 12.85 1.86
CA GLY A 79 -18.76 12.74 2.03
C GLY A 79 -19.49 13.33 0.81
N PRO A 80 -20.74 12.92 0.56
CA PRO A 80 -21.52 13.43 -0.57
C PRO A 80 -21.56 14.96 -0.54
N PRO A 81 -21.41 15.64 -1.70
CA PRO A 81 -21.46 17.09 -1.74
C PRO A 81 -22.81 17.55 -1.20
N LEU A 82 -22.78 18.38 -0.16
CA LEU A 82 -23.97 19.06 0.33
C LEU A 82 -24.55 19.92 -0.81
N PRO A 83 -25.87 19.93 -1.03
CA PRO A 83 -26.48 20.69 -2.10
C PRO A 83 -26.25 22.20 -1.89
N GLU A 84 -25.80 22.87 -2.95
CA GLU A 84 -25.53 24.31 -2.97
C GLU A 84 -26.84 25.11 -2.80
N PRO A 85 -26.83 26.23 -2.05
CA PRO A 85 -28.03 27.02 -1.84
C PRO A 85 -28.47 27.68 -3.16
N ALA A 86 -29.69 27.33 -3.60
CA ALA A 86 -30.35 27.85 -4.79
C ALA A 86 -30.28 29.40 -4.85
N GLN A 87 -29.69 29.91 -5.93
CA GLN A 87 -29.60 31.34 -6.19
C GLN A 87 -31.01 31.86 -6.53
N VAL A 88 -31.63 32.56 -5.57
CA VAL A 88 -32.88 33.29 -5.74
C VAL A 88 -32.67 34.37 -6.80
N MET A 89 -33.38 34.19 -7.91
CA MET A 89 -33.50 35.07 -9.07
C MET A 89 -33.90 36.48 -8.62
N ARG A 90 -33.03 37.47 -8.85
CA ARG A 90 -33.36 38.90 -8.69
C ARG A 90 -33.83 39.43 -10.04
N GLU A 91 -35.13 39.30 -10.27
CA GLU A 91 -35.83 39.84 -11.43
C GLU A 91 -35.73 41.37 -11.49
N THR A 92 -35.55 41.82 -12.73
CA THR A 92 -35.42 43.20 -13.21
C THR A 92 -36.71 44.00 -13.07
N ALA A 93 -36.61 45.20 -12.49
CA ALA A 93 -37.46 46.35 -12.78
C ALA A 93 -36.51 47.57 -12.74
N GLY A 94 -36.30 48.37 -13.79
CA GLY A 94 -37.27 48.91 -14.72
C GLY A 94 -37.58 50.35 -14.28
N SER A 95 -36.87 51.34 -14.84
CA SER A 95 -37.23 52.77 -14.72
C SER A 95 -36.28 53.64 -15.55
N GLY A 96 -36.73 54.09 -16.73
CA GLY A 96 -36.51 55.49 -17.13
C GLY A 96 -37.65 56.36 -16.55
N PRO A 97 -37.70 57.70 -16.76
CA PRO A 97 -36.89 58.50 -17.68
C PRO A 97 -36.35 59.86 -17.12
N ALA A 98 -35.67 60.60 -18.02
CA ALA A 98 -35.62 62.07 -18.18
C ALA A 98 -34.69 62.98 -17.32
N SER A 99 -33.73 63.58 -18.04
CA SER A 99 -33.47 65.03 -18.20
C SER A 99 -32.61 65.87 -17.22
N SER A 100 -31.95 66.85 -17.87
CA SER A 100 -31.21 68.05 -17.41
C SER A 100 -29.67 67.86 -17.30
N THR A 101 -28.76 68.76 -17.72
CA THR A 101 -28.80 70.21 -18.00
C THR A 101 -27.66 70.62 -18.97
N ALA A 102 -27.81 71.82 -19.56
CA ALA A 102 -26.97 72.61 -20.47
C ALA A 102 -25.47 72.78 -20.19
N ALA A 103 -24.73 73.07 -21.28
CA ALA A 103 -23.85 74.24 -21.44
C ALA A 103 -23.60 74.48 -22.94
#